data_AF-A0A4S8QNE8-F1
#
_entry.id   AF-A0A4S8QNE8-F1
#
_cell.length_a   1.000
_cell.length_b   1.000
_cell.length_c   1.000
_cell.angle_alpha   90.00
_cell.angle_beta   90.00
_cell.angle_gamma   90.00
#
_symmetry.space_group_name_H-M   'P 1'
#
loop_
_entity.id
_entity.type
_entity.pdbx_description
1 polymer ?
#
loop_
_entity_poly.entity_id
_entity_poly.type
_entity_poly.pdbx_seq_one_letter_code
_entity_poly.pdbx_strand_id
1 'polypeptide(L)'
;MESAQLRTGAGKMKELANEAKQIPDKAVRDAKTTDSANRGFMTGEACEALADDLKQDMQELSRHLDDTSKGLKDTAKDWDDVDEAMGKDFDSIGSDLSGFKTPTIPGGA
;
A
#
# COMPACT_ATOMS: atom_id res chain seq x y z
N MET A 1 -0.88 6.24 -16.07
CA MET A 1 -0.55 7.28 -15.05
C MET A 1 -0.99 6.84 -13.66
N GLU A 2 -1.99 5.98 -13.61
CA GLU A 2 -2.75 5.48 -12.48
C GLU A 2 -1.92 4.50 -11.63
N SER A 3 -1.21 3.56 -12.26
CA SER A 3 -0.30 2.64 -11.57
C SER A 3 0.86 3.35 -10.84
N ALA A 4 1.34 4.47 -11.38
CA ALA A 4 2.36 5.30 -10.72
C ALA A 4 1.83 6.01 -9.46
N GLN A 5 0.56 6.45 -9.48
CA GLN A 5 -0.10 7.03 -8.31
C GLN A 5 -0.31 5.96 -7.22
N LEU A 6 -0.73 4.75 -7.59
CA LEU A 6 -0.86 3.62 -6.67
C LEU A 6 0.47 3.26 -6.00
N ARG A 7 1.56 3.19 -6.78
CA ARG A 7 2.92 2.96 -6.25
C ARG A 7 3.35 4.06 -5.29
N THR A 8 3.03 5.31 -5.60
CA THR A 8 3.32 6.46 -4.72
C THR A 8 2.53 6.34 -3.40
N GLY A 9 1.23 6.01 -3.48
CA GLY A 9 0.41 5.73 -2.31
C GLY A 9 0.97 4.60 -1.46
N ALA A 10 1.39 3.50 -2.09
CA ALA A 10 2.02 2.38 -1.40
C ALA A 10 3.30 2.79 -0.66
N GLY A 11 4.11 3.67 -1.26
CA GLY A 11 5.29 4.27 -0.62
C GLY A 11 4.93 5.03 0.66
N LYS A 12 3.92 5.91 0.58
CA LYS A 12 3.43 6.68 1.74
C LYS A 12 2.92 5.76 2.86
N MET A 13 2.16 4.72 2.52
CA MET A 13 1.68 3.75 3.52
C MET A 13 2.85 3.05 4.23
N LYS A 14 3.92 2.73 3.48
CA LYS A 14 5.11 2.10 4.06
C LYS A 14 5.86 3.03 5.01
N GLU A 15 5.93 4.33 4.68
CA GLU A 15 6.52 5.35 5.53
C GLU A 15 5.71 5.51 6.83
N LEU A 16 4.40 5.69 6.73
CA LEU A 16 3.49 5.75 7.89
C LEU A 16 3.58 4.49 8.76
N ALA A 17 3.71 3.31 8.15
CA ALA A 17 3.88 2.06 8.89
C ALA A 17 5.16 2.06 9.74
N ASN A 18 6.24 2.65 9.23
CA ASN A 18 7.51 2.77 9.96
C ASN A 18 7.42 3.83 11.06
N GLU A 19 6.75 4.95 10.80
CA GLU A 19 6.51 5.99 11.81
C GLU A 19 5.68 5.44 12.98
N ALA A 20 4.59 4.72 12.68
CA ALA A 20 3.74 4.09 13.68
C ALA A 20 4.54 3.20 14.66
N LYS A 21 5.52 2.45 14.17
CA LYS A 21 6.38 1.61 15.03
C LYS A 21 7.22 2.41 16.03
N GLN A 22 7.54 3.66 15.72
CA GLN A 22 8.44 4.51 16.52
C GLN A 22 7.69 5.38 17.54
N ILE A 23 6.44 5.74 17.25
CA ILE A 23 5.59 6.54 18.15
C ILE A 23 5.54 6.00 19.59
N PRO A 24 5.33 4.70 19.85
CA PRO A 24 5.20 4.21 21.22
C PRO A 24 6.53 4.17 21.99
N ASP A 25 7.69 4.22 21.33
CA ASP A 25 8.98 4.01 21.99
C ASP A 25 9.26 5.01 23.11
N LYS A 26 8.89 6.29 22.89
CA LYS A 26 9.03 7.34 23.90
C LYS A 26 8.05 7.12 25.06
N ALA A 27 6.78 6.85 24.76
CA ALA A 27 5.75 6.64 25.77
C ALA A 27 6.07 5.44 26.68
N VAL A 28 6.51 4.32 26.10
CA VAL A 28 6.92 3.12 26.84
C VAL A 28 8.16 3.40 27.70
N ARG A 29 9.13 4.15 27.19
CA ARG A 29 10.34 4.51 27.96
C ARG A 29 10.00 5.43 29.14
N ASP A 30 9.17 6.43 28.90
CA ASP A 30 8.74 7.40 29.91
C ASP A 30 7.91 6.70 30.99
N ALA A 31 6.95 5.85 30.61
CA ALA A 31 6.11 5.09 31.53
C ALA A 31 6.93 4.17 32.44
N LYS A 32 7.91 3.42 31.89
CA LYS A 32 8.82 2.59 32.69
C LYS A 32 9.67 3.38 33.67
N THR A 33 10.09 4.58 33.27
CA THR A 33 10.85 5.47 34.15
C THR A 33 9.96 5.97 35.30
N THR A 34 8.72 6.35 35.00
CA THR A 34 7.74 6.81 35.99
C THR A 34 7.29 5.72 36.95
N ASP A 35 7.08 4.48 36.49
CA ASP A 35 6.79 3.34 37.37
C ASP A 35 7.93 3.13 38.37
N SER A 36 9.18 3.11 37.89
CA SER A 36 10.34 2.92 38.76
C SER A 36 10.47 4.01 39.84
N ALA A 37 10.01 5.24 39.55
CA ALA A 37 10.00 6.36 40.48
C ALA A 37 8.79 6.38 41.43
N ASN A 38 7.66 5.78 41.03
CA ASN A 38 6.38 5.79 41.75
C ASN A 38 5.94 4.41 42.22
N ARG A 39 6.86 3.44 42.34
CA ARG A 39 6.58 2.08 42.80
C ARG A 39 5.71 2.08 44.06
N GLY A 40 4.53 1.47 43.95
CA GLY A 40 3.53 1.39 45.03
C GLY A 40 2.41 2.44 44.96
N PHE A 41 2.43 3.35 43.98
CA PHE A 41 1.31 4.23 43.64
C PHE A 41 0.62 3.74 42.36
N MET A 42 -0.71 3.64 42.38
CA MET A 42 -1.54 3.18 41.23
C MET A 42 -1.31 3.98 39.92
N THR A 43 -0.73 5.17 40.01
CA THR A 43 -0.45 6.03 38.86
C THR A 43 0.72 5.52 37.99
N GLY A 44 1.69 4.80 38.56
CA GLY A 44 2.79 4.19 37.81
C GLY A 44 2.29 3.03 36.94
N GLU A 45 1.53 2.13 37.55
CA GLU A 45 0.91 0.98 36.88
C GLU A 45 -0.06 1.40 35.77
N ALA A 46 -0.86 2.45 35.99
CA ALA A 46 -1.77 2.98 34.97
C ALA A 46 -1.01 3.57 33.76
N CYS A 47 0.14 4.23 34.00
CA CYS A 47 0.98 4.74 32.91
C CYS A 47 1.62 3.63 32.09
N GLU A 48 2.06 2.53 32.73
CA GLU A 48 2.62 1.38 32.03
C GLU A 48 1.55 0.67 31.18
N ALA A 49 0.37 0.44 31.74
CA ALA A 49 -0.75 -0.15 31.01
C ALA A 49 -1.14 0.67 29.76
N LEU A 50 -1.25 2.00 29.92
CA LEU A 50 -1.57 2.89 28.79
C LEU A 50 -0.47 2.87 27.71
N ALA A 51 0.80 2.79 28.11
CA ALA A 51 1.90 2.75 27.17
C ALA A 51 1.98 1.43 26.41
N ASP A 52 1.64 0.31 27.07
CA ASP A 52 1.55 -0.99 26.43
C ASP A 52 0.36 -1.09 25.47
N ASP A 53 -0.80 -0.55 25.83
CA ASP A 53 -1.96 -0.46 24.93
C ASP A 53 -1.62 0.37 23.68
N LEU A 54 -1.04 1.56 23.87
CA LEU A 54 -0.58 2.40 22.77
C LEU A 54 0.40 1.65 21.85
N LYS A 55 1.31 0.87 22.44
CA LYS A 55 2.27 0.06 21.67
C LYS A 55 1.56 -1.01 20.85
N GLN A 56 0.55 -1.68 21.40
CA GLN A 56 -0.21 -2.69 20.67
C GLN A 56 -0.99 -2.08 19.51
N ASP A 57 -1.70 -0.98 19.77
CA ASP A 57 -2.48 -0.25 18.74
C ASP A 57 -1.57 0.22 17.59
N MET A 58 -0.40 0.76 17.91
CA MET A 58 0.55 1.22 16.90
C MET A 58 1.18 0.06 16.12
N GLN A 59 1.36 -1.12 16.73
CA GLN A 59 1.79 -2.32 16.02
C GLN A 59 0.72 -2.83 15.05
N GLU A 60 -0.55 -2.81 15.45
CA GLU A 60 -1.67 -3.21 14.59
C GLU A 60 -1.85 -2.23 13.43
N LEU A 61 -1.84 -0.93 13.72
CA LEU A 61 -1.87 0.12 12.71
C LEU A 61 -0.74 -0.04 11.69
N SER A 62 0.48 -0.31 12.17
CA SER A 62 1.64 -0.55 11.31
C SER A 62 1.44 -1.75 10.38
N ARG A 63 0.86 -2.86 10.87
CA ARG A 63 0.55 -4.03 10.03
C ARG A 63 -0.49 -3.69 8.96
N HIS A 64 -1.56 -2.99 9.33
CA HIS A 64 -2.59 -2.59 8.37
C HIS A 64 -2.07 -1.65 7.28
N LEU A 65 -1.19 -0.72 7.63
CA LEU A 65 -0.51 0.15 6.68
C LEU A 65 0.42 -0.65 5.75
N ASP A 66 1.15 -1.63 6.28
CA ASP A 66 2.00 -2.52 5.48
C ASP A 66 1.18 -3.38 4.50
N ASP A 67 0.03 -3.89 4.93
CA ASP A 67 -0.86 -4.69 4.07
C ASP A 67 -1.55 -3.83 3.02
N THR A 68 -1.98 -2.62 3.38
CA THR A 68 -2.49 -1.64 2.41
C THR A 68 -1.42 -1.29 1.36
N SER A 69 -0.16 -1.11 1.78
CA SER A 69 0.96 -0.87 0.87
C SER A 69 1.15 -2.01 -0.13
N LYS A 70 1.04 -3.28 0.32
CA LYS A 70 1.12 -4.44 -0.58
C LYS A 70 -0.04 -4.47 -1.56
N GLY A 71 -1.28 -4.33 -1.08
CA GLY A 71 -2.46 -4.33 -1.95
C GLY A 71 -2.38 -3.26 -3.04
N LEU A 72 -1.91 -2.04 -2.70
CA LEU A 72 -1.70 -0.98 -3.69
C LEU A 72 -0.63 -1.33 -4.74
N LYS A 73 0.45 -2.03 -4.36
CA LYS A 73 1.47 -2.49 -5.30
C LYS A 73 0.94 -3.58 -6.23
N ASP A 74 0.17 -4.51 -5.68
CA ASP A 74 -0.42 -5.60 -6.45
C ASP A 74 -1.43 -5.03 -7.46
N THR A 75 -2.32 -4.12 -7.02
CA THR A 75 -3.24 -3.42 -7.93
C THR A 75 -2.50 -2.62 -9.01
N ALA A 76 -1.39 -1.95 -8.66
CA ALA A 76 -0.58 -1.23 -9.64
C ALA A 76 0.05 -2.16 -10.69
N LYS A 77 0.43 -3.38 -10.27
CA LYS A 77 0.96 -4.40 -11.18
C LYS A 77 -0.15 -4.92 -12.10
N ASP A 78 -1.30 -5.28 -11.54
CA ASP A 78 -2.43 -5.78 -12.33
C ASP A 78 -2.87 -4.75 -13.37
N TRP A 79 -2.85 -3.47 -13.02
CA TRP A 79 -3.13 -2.39 -13.96
C TRP A 79 -2.16 -2.37 -15.14
N ASP A 80 -0.85 -2.42 -14.88
CA ASP A 80 0.16 -2.42 -15.94
C ASP A 80 0.07 -3.69 -16.82
N ASP A 81 -0.17 -4.86 -16.20
CA ASP A 81 -0.30 -6.12 -16.91
C ASP A 81 -1.51 -6.10 -17.87
N VAL A 82 -2.63 -5.48 -17.46
CA VAL A 82 -3.84 -5.30 -18.29
C VAL A 82 -3.59 -4.28 -19.41
N ASP A 83 -2.96 -3.15 -19.12
CA ASP A 83 -2.63 -2.14 -20.15
C ASP A 83 -1.69 -2.74 -21.22
N GLU A 84 -0.70 -3.54 -20.82
CA GLU A 84 0.20 -4.22 -21.76
C GLU A 84 -0.54 -5.26 -22.63
N ALA A 85 -1.43 -6.05 -22.02
CA ALA A 85 -2.22 -7.05 -22.75
C ALA A 85 -3.14 -6.41 -23.78
N MET A 86 -3.87 -5.36 -23.40
CA MET A 86 -4.74 -4.63 -24.33
C MET A 86 -3.94 -3.98 -25.45
N GLY A 87 -2.77 -3.39 -25.15
CA GLY A 87 -1.88 -2.82 -26.17
C GLY A 87 -1.50 -3.84 -27.25
N LYS A 88 -1.11 -5.05 -26.83
CA LYS A 88 -0.77 -6.15 -27.76
C LYS A 88 -1.96 -6.58 -28.62
N ASP A 89 -3.15 -6.68 -28.02
CA ASP A 89 -4.36 -7.06 -28.76
C ASP A 89 -4.70 -6.02 -29.83
N PHE A 90 -4.61 -4.72 -29.50
CA PHE A 90 -4.85 -3.65 -30.48
C PHE A 90 -3.79 -3.59 -31.57
N ASP A 91 -2.51 -3.81 -31.25
CA ASP A 91 -1.42 -3.88 -32.24
C ASP A 91 -1.63 -5.05 -33.21
N SER A 92 -2.11 -6.19 -32.71
CA SER A 92 -2.46 -7.35 -33.55
C SER A 92 -3.61 -7.02 -34.49
N ILE A 93 -4.70 -6.43 -33.98
CA ILE A 93 -5.85 -6.01 -34.80
C ILE A 93 -5.42 -4.98 -35.85
N GLY A 94 -4.62 -4.00 -35.46
CA GLY A 94 -4.09 -2.98 -36.37
C GLY A 94 -3.26 -3.61 -37.50
N SER A 95 -2.44 -4.60 -37.17
CA SER A 95 -1.65 -5.36 -38.15
C SER A 95 -2.54 -6.13 -39.14
N ASP A 96 -3.53 -6.86 -38.64
CA ASP A 96 -4.47 -7.63 -39.46
C ASP A 96 -5.28 -6.74 -40.40
N LEU A 97 -5.79 -5.61 -39.89
CA LEU A 97 -6.56 -4.65 -40.69
C LEU A 97 -5.69 -3.97 -41.74
N SER A 98 -4.43 -3.67 -41.44
CA SER A 98 -3.52 -3.04 -42.41
C SER A 98 -3.22 -3.93 -43.62
N GLY A 99 -3.24 -5.26 -43.44
CA GLY A 99 -3.04 -6.25 -44.49
C GLY A 99 -4.33 -6.64 -45.23
N PHE A 100 -5.50 -6.26 -44.74
CA PHE A 100 -6.78 -6.64 -45.32
C PHE A 100 -7.01 -5.92 -46.66
N LYS A 101 -7.18 -6.71 -47.73
CA LYS A 101 -7.63 -6.22 -49.03
C LYS A 101 -9.12 -6.52 -49.19
N THR A 102 -9.92 -5.49 -49.40
CA THR A 102 -11.33 -5.64 -49.75
C THR A 102 -11.45 -6.44 -51.05
N PRO A 103 -12.19 -7.57 -51.06
CA PRO A 103 -12.45 -8.32 -52.28
C PRO A 103 -13.21 -7.42 -53.27
N THR A 104 -12.62 -7.17 -54.43
CA THR A 104 -13.30 -6.49 -55.53
C THR A 104 -14.08 -7.50 -56.35
N ILE A 105 -15.36 -7.20 -56.63
CA ILE A 105 -16.17 -8.04 -57.53
C ILE A 105 -15.73 -7.73 -58.97
N PRO A 106 -15.31 -8.72 -59.77
CA PRO A 106 -14.94 -8.49 -61.16
C PRO A 106 -16.16 -7.97 -61.93
N GLY A 107 -16.15 -6.69 -62.32
CA GLY A 107 -17.19 -6.06 -63.14
C GLY A 107 -18.20 -5.17 -62.40
N GLY A 108 -17.97 -4.79 -61.13
CA GLY A 108 -18.81 -3.79 -60.45
C GLY A 108 -18.43 -2.35 -60.82
N ALA A 109 -19.23 -1.74 -61.71
CA ALA A 109 -19.34 -0.32 -62.12
C ALA A 109 -18.05 0.54 -62.22
#